data_AF-A0A4D6N791-F1
#
_entry.id   AF-A0A4D6N791-F1
#
_cell.length_a   1.000
_cell.length_b   1.000
_cell.length_c   1.000
_cell.angle_alpha   90.00
_cell.angle_beta   90.00
_cell.angle_gamma   90.00
#
_symmetry.space_group_name_H-M   'P 1'
#
loop_
_entity.id
_entity.type
_entity.pdbx_description
1 polymer ?
#
loop_
_entity_poly.entity_id
_entity_poly.type
_entity_poly.pdbx_seq_one_letter_code
_entity_poly.pdbx_strand_id
1 'polypeptide(L)'
;MKESFAPILKSIFEKYGDIGASCHLESVVMRSYYVECVCFVVQELQSTAVMDLTKSKIKELLAIIKDVESAQLRVAWLRSIVDEIADSIELIDEHQVAEMAKANSDREVETLNKELESSLESLAQKEEEVRDMKTRIEEIRKRLSELELRSSDLDKNIMLLRSKVDNLDSKSLLDELV
;
A
#
# COMPACT_ATOMS: atom_id res chain seq x y z
N MET A 1 -25.07 49.39 5.65
CA MET A 1 -25.03 48.34 4.61
C MET A 1 -24.06 48.74 3.52
N LYS A 2 -23.03 47.91 3.32
CA LYS A 2 -22.10 48.08 2.19
C LYS A 2 -22.85 47.91 0.87
N GLU A 3 -22.65 48.80 -0.08
CA GLU A 3 -23.30 48.75 -1.40
C GLU A 3 -23.00 47.43 -2.14
N SER A 4 -21.83 46.84 -1.91
CA SER A 4 -21.41 45.57 -2.50
C SER A 4 -22.33 44.39 -2.13
N PHE A 5 -23.08 44.48 -1.02
CA PHE A 5 -23.99 43.42 -0.59
C PHE A 5 -25.41 43.57 -1.15
N ALA A 6 -25.74 44.70 -1.78
CA ALA A 6 -27.06 44.92 -2.38
C ALA A 6 -27.52 43.79 -3.33
N PRO A 7 -26.70 43.27 -4.28
CA PRO A 7 -27.12 42.19 -5.16
C PRO A 7 -27.36 40.87 -4.41
N ILE A 8 -26.53 40.57 -3.40
CA ILE A 8 -26.66 39.36 -2.56
C ILE A 8 -27.95 39.44 -1.76
N LEU A 9 -28.19 40.58 -1.09
CA LEU A 9 -29.37 40.78 -0.27
C LEU A 9 -30.66 40.70 -1.09
N LYS A 10 -30.67 41.30 -2.28
CA LYS A 10 -31.79 41.21 -3.21
C LYS A 10 -32.09 39.75 -3.56
N SER A 11 -31.06 38.98 -3.91
CA SER A 11 -31.20 37.55 -4.23
C SER A 11 -31.71 36.73 -3.05
N ILE A 12 -31.27 37.05 -1.82
CA ILE A 12 -31.76 36.41 -0.59
C ILE A 12 -33.24 36.71 -0.40
N PHE A 13 -33.67 37.98 -0.53
CA PHE A 13 -35.07 38.35 -0.35
C PHE A 13 -35.98 37.77 -1.43
N GLU A 14 -35.51 37.69 -2.67
CA GLU A 14 -36.25 37.04 -3.75
C GLU A 14 -36.47 35.55 -3.49
N LYS A 15 -35.49 34.86 -2.89
CA LYS A 15 -35.55 33.41 -2.66
C LYS A 15 -36.18 33.00 -1.32
N TYR A 16 -35.89 33.75 -0.26
CA TYR A 16 -36.21 33.37 1.13
C TYR A 16 -37.12 34.39 1.83
N GLY A 17 -37.49 35.49 1.17
CA GLY A 17 -38.28 36.58 1.75
C GLY A 17 -37.50 37.42 2.76
N ASP A 18 -38.20 38.25 3.52
CA ASP A 18 -37.58 39.10 4.54
C ASP A 18 -37.06 38.26 5.72
N ILE A 19 -35.75 37.96 5.70
CA ILE A 19 -35.10 37.17 6.74
C ILE A 19 -35.08 37.87 8.11
N GLY A 20 -35.26 39.19 8.15
CA GLY A 20 -35.24 40.01 9.36
C GLY A 20 -36.62 40.26 9.99
N ALA A 21 -37.69 39.70 9.42
CA ALA A 21 -39.07 39.93 9.87
C ALA A 21 -39.35 39.47 11.31
N SER A 22 -38.62 38.45 11.78
CA SER A 22 -38.74 37.89 13.14
C SER A 22 -37.63 38.33 14.08
N CYS A 23 -36.75 39.25 13.65
CA CYS A 23 -35.61 39.68 14.46
C CYS A 23 -36.08 40.46 15.69
N HIS A 24 -35.58 40.08 16.87
CA HIS A 24 -35.96 40.71 18.14
C HIS A 24 -35.20 42.02 18.44
N LEU A 25 -34.19 42.37 17.64
CA LEU A 25 -33.33 43.52 17.92
C LEU A 25 -34.06 44.82 17.60
N GLU A 26 -34.18 45.72 18.58
CA GLU A 26 -34.88 47.00 18.40
C GLU A 26 -34.09 47.99 17.54
N SER A 27 -32.75 47.99 17.68
CA SER A 27 -31.88 48.91 16.95
C SER A 27 -31.78 48.53 15.47
N VAL A 28 -32.24 49.44 14.60
CA VAL A 28 -32.11 49.31 13.13
C VAL A 28 -30.66 49.15 12.70
N VAL A 29 -29.72 49.81 13.39
CA VAL A 29 -28.29 49.70 13.11
C VAL A 29 -27.80 48.28 13.38
N MET A 30 -28.19 47.69 14.52
CA MET A 30 -27.81 46.31 14.86
C MET A 30 -28.48 45.30 13.93
N ARG A 31 -29.76 45.47 13.61
CA ARG A 31 -30.44 44.62 12.61
C ARG A 31 -29.71 44.64 11.26
N SER A 32 -29.30 45.83 10.81
CA SER A 32 -28.57 46.00 9.56
C SER A 32 -27.21 45.28 9.60
N TYR A 33 -26.49 45.37 10.73
CA TYR A 33 -25.22 44.67 10.93
C TYR A 33 -25.37 43.15 10.80
N TYR A 34 -26.36 42.54 11.45
CA TYR A 34 -26.58 41.09 11.33
C TYR A 34 -26.99 40.67 9.91
N VAL A 35 -27.76 41.49 9.18
CA VAL A 35 -28.04 41.23 7.75
C VAL A 35 -26.78 41.33 6.89
N GLU A 36 -25.87 42.27 7.19
CA GLU A 36 -24.56 42.33 6.54
C GLU A 36 -23.71 41.09 6.83
N CYS A 37 -23.75 40.54 8.05
CA CYS A 37 -23.10 39.27 8.39
C CYS A 37 -23.62 38.11 7.53
N VAL A 38 -24.94 38.03 7.29
CA VAL A 38 -25.51 37.02 6.39
C VAL A 38 -24.97 37.18 4.96
N CYS A 39 -24.95 38.42 4.45
CA CYS A 39 -24.42 38.69 3.11
C CYS A 39 -22.93 38.35 3.00
N PHE A 40 -22.16 38.64 4.05
CA PHE A 40 -20.75 38.26 4.14
C PHE A 40 -20.58 36.75 4.01
N VAL A 41 -21.29 35.95 4.82
CA VAL A 41 -21.20 34.49 4.75
C VAL A 41 -21.54 33.99 3.35
N VAL A 42 -22.62 34.48 2.74
CA VAL A 42 -23.00 34.10 1.37
C VAL A 42 -21.92 34.48 0.36
N GLN A 43 -21.34 35.66 0.47
CA GLN A 43 -20.25 36.10 -0.40
C GLN A 43 -19.03 35.19 -0.28
N GLU A 44 -18.62 34.83 0.94
CA GLU A 44 -17.47 33.93 1.16
C GLU A 44 -17.69 32.57 0.49
N LEU A 45 -18.88 32.00 0.64
CA LEU A 45 -19.25 30.71 0.02
C LEU A 45 -19.33 30.79 -1.51
N GLN A 46 -19.72 31.94 -2.08
CA GLN A 46 -19.76 32.14 -3.53
C GLN A 46 -18.39 32.42 -4.14
N SER A 47 -17.47 33.00 -3.37
CA SER A 47 -16.18 33.46 -3.88
C SER A 47 -15.07 32.42 -3.75
N THR A 48 -15.28 31.37 -2.96
CA THR A 48 -14.28 30.32 -2.69
C THR A 48 -14.85 28.98 -3.12
N ALA A 49 -14.08 28.21 -3.88
CA ALA A 49 -14.47 26.85 -4.22
C ALA A 49 -14.54 25.98 -2.96
N VAL A 50 -15.48 25.04 -2.89
CA VAL A 50 -15.66 24.18 -1.70
C VAL A 50 -14.36 23.45 -1.32
N MET A 51 -13.55 23.04 -2.31
CA MET A 51 -12.28 22.36 -2.05
C MET A 51 -11.19 23.26 -1.44
N ASP A 52 -11.33 24.57 -1.57
CA ASP A 52 -10.38 25.55 -1.02
C ASP A 52 -10.83 26.09 0.36
N LEU A 53 -12.04 25.72 0.81
CA LEU A 53 -12.55 26.11 2.12
C LEU A 53 -11.87 25.28 3.22
N THR A 54 -11.23 25.99 4.14
CA THR A 54 -10.58 25.35 5.30
C THR A 54 -11.60 25.07 6.41
N LYS A 55 -11.34 24.01 7.21
CA LYS A 55 -12.15 23.69 8.41
C LYS A 55 -12.25 24.86 9.38
N SER A 56 -11.19 25.67 9.53
CA SER A 56 -11.22 26.86 10.38
C SER A 56 -12.16 27.93 9.83
N LYS A 57 -12.15 28.15 8.51
CA LYS A 57 -13.06 29.11 7.87
C LYS A 57 -14.51 28.68 8.01
N ILE A 58 -14.84 27.41 7.81
CA ILE A 58 -16.21 26.90 8.02
C ILE A 58 -16.66 27.09 9.48
N LYS A 59 -15.80 26.82 10.45
CA LYS A 59 -16.10 27.08 11.88
C LYS A 59 -16.37 28.56 12.16
N GLU A 60 -15.61 29.47 11.53
CA GLU A 60 -15.85 30.91 11.61
C GLU A 60 -17.23 31.27 11.04
N LEU A 61 -17.57 30.77 9.85
CA LEU A 61 -18.88 31.04 9.21
C LEU A 61 -20.05 30.47 10.04
N LEU A 62 -19.90 29.27 10.60
CA LEU A 62 -20.90 28.67 11.50
C LEU A 62 -21.09 29.47 12.80
N ALA A 63 -20.02 30.05 13.35
CA ALA A 63 -20.11 30.92 14.52
C ALA A 63 -20.90 32.20 14.20
N ILE A 64 -20.64 32.81 13.05
CA ILE A 64 -21.40 33.98 12.57
C ILE A 64 -22.88 33.64 12.41
N ILE A 65 -23.20 32.50 11.78
CA ILE A 65 -24.58 32.05 11.60
C ILE A 65 -25.26 31.85 12.96
N LYS A 66 -24.58 31.26 13.94
CA LYS A 66 -25.12 31.06 15.29
C LYS A 66 -25.48 32.38 15.98
N ASP A 67 -24.64 33.40 15.82
CA ASP A 67 -24.92 34.73 16.39
C ASP A 67 -26.13 35.38 15.68
N VAL A 68 -26.23 35.21 14.36
CA VAL A 68 -27.38 35.67 13.55
C VAL A 68 -28.69 34.96 13.95
N GLU A 69 -28.64 33.64 14.15
CA GLU A 69 -29.78 32.84 14.62
C GLU A 69 -30.23 33.27 16.02
N SER A 70 -29.26 33.58 16.89
CA SER A 70 -29.54 34.09 18.25
C SER A 70 -30.28 35.43 18.22
N ALA A 71 -30.09 36.23 17.18
CA ALA A 71 -30.85 37.46 16.92
C ALA A 71 -32.23 37.22 16.25
N GLN A 72 -32.64 35.96 16.08
CA GLN A 72 -33.90 35.52 15.46
C GLN A 72 -34.05 35.91 13.97
N LEU A 73 -32.95 36.06 13.24
CA LEU A 73 -33.02 36.14 11.78
C LEU A 73 -33.31 34.75 11.21
N ARG A 74 -34.14 34.68 10.16
CA ARG A 74 -34.55 33.44 9.50
C ARG A 74 -33.47 32.95 8.54
N VAL A 75 -32.44 32.30 9.08
CA VAL A 75 -31.25 31.85 8.33
C VAL A 75 -31.00 30.34 8.40
N ALA A 76 -31.99 29.54 8.80
CA ALA A 76 -31.87 28.08 8.84
C ALA A 76 -31.46 27.46 7.48
N TRP A 77 -31.83 28.09 6.37
CA TRP A 77 -31.40 27.68 5.02
C TRP A 77 -29.88 27.83 4.84
N LEU A 78 -29.28 28.89 5.39
CA LEU A 78 -27.84 29.15 5.29
C LEU A 78 -27.08 28.20 6.22
N ARG A 79 -27.63 27.95 7.41
CA ARG A 79 -27.14 26.94 8.35
C ARG A 79 -27.00 25.57 7.68
N SER A 80 -28.09 25.08 7.07
CA SER A 80 -28.10 23.79 6.35
C SER A 80 -27.01 23.71 5.29
N ILE A 81 -26.87 24.75 4.47
CA ILE A 81 -25.85 24.80 3.40
C ILE A 81 -24.44 24.73 3.98
N VAL A 82 -24.14 25.47 5.06
CA VAL A 82 -22.81 25.46 5.65
C VAL A 82 -22.51 24.15 6.39
N ASP A 83 -23.51 23.52 7.01
CA ASP A 83 -23.36 22.19 7.60
C ASP A 83 -23.06 21.14 6.50
N GLU A 84 -23.77 21.15 5.36
CA GLU A 84 -23.50 20.26 4.22
C GLU A 84 -22.08 20.46 3.64
N ILE A 85 -21.60 21.70 3.59
CA ILE A 85 -20.22 22.01 3.17
C ILE A 85 -19.22 21.47 4.19
N ALA A 86 -19.51 21.58 5.49
CA ALA A 86 -18.66 21.03 6.54
C ALA A 86 -18.49 19.51 6.38
N ASP A 87 -19.60 18.79 6.19
CA ASP A 87 -19.61 17.34 5.96
C ASP A 87 -18.83 16.98 4.68
N SER A 88 -19.00 17.77 3.61
CA SER A 88 -18.28 17.56 2.35
C SER A 88 -16.76 17.69 2.50
N ILE A 89 -16.28 18.64 3.31
CA ILE A 89 -14.85 18.82 3.59
C ILE A 89 -14.30 17.63 4.38
N GLU A 90 -15.07 17.10 5.35
CA GLU A 90 -14.66 15.90 6.09
C GLU A 90 -14.54 14.68 5.18
N LEU A 91 -15.51 14.48 4.28
CA LEU A 91 -15.48 13.40 3.29
C LEU A 91 -14.29 13.52 2.32
N ILE A 92 -13.92 14.73 1.91
CA ILE A 92 -12.76 14.96 1.04
C ILE A 92 -11.46 14.56 1.76
N ASP A 93 -11.30 14.95 3.02
CA ASP A 93 -10.12 14.58 3.83
C ASP A 93 -10.02 13.06 3.99
N GLU A 94 -11.13 12.39 4.34
CA GLU A 94 -11.19 10.93 4.47
C GLU A 94 -10.86 10.23 3.15
N HIS A 95 -11.39 10.72 2.04
CA HIS A 95 -11.10 10.19 0.71
C HIS A 95 -9.61 10.32 0.37
N GLN A 96 -8.97 11.47 0.64
CA GLN A 96 -7.54 11.66 0.40
C GLN A 96 -6.69 10.71 1.25
N VAL A 97 -7.03 10.51 2.52
CA VAL A 97 -6.34 9.56 3.40
C VAL A 97 -6.48 8.13 2.87
N ALA A 98 -7.67 7.73 2.45
CA ALA A 98 -7.93 6.41 1.88
C ALA A 98 -7.13 6.16 0.59
N GLU A 99 -7.09 7.14 -0.32
CA GLU A 99 -6.33 7.05 -1.56
C GLU A 99 -4.82 6.93 -1.31
N MET A 100 -4.28 7.68 -0.33
CA MET A 100 -2.87 7.54 0.06
C MET A 100 -2.56 6.16 0.64
N ALA A 101 -3.42 5.63 1.52
CA ALA A 101 -3.27 4.31 2.11
C ALA A 101 -3.32 3.20 1.06
N LYS A 102 -4.26 3.29 0.11
CA LYS A 102 -4.38 2.38 -1.01
C LYS A 102 -3.13 2.41 -1.90
N ALA A 103 -2.67 3.60 -2.30
CA ALA A 103 -1.46 3.75 -3.10
C ALA A 103 -0.22 3.18 -2.42
N ASN A 104 -0.13 3.25 -1.09
CA ASN A 104 0.95 2.59 -0.35
C ASN A 104 0.84 1.07 -0.39
N SER A 105 -0.36 0.53 -0.15
CA SER A 105 -0.61 -0.92 -0.22
C SER A 105 -0.33 -1.49 -1.61
N ASP A 106 -0.73 -0.79 -2.68
CA ASP A 106 -0.46 -1.20 -4.05
C ASP A 106 1.05 -1.30 -4.33
N ARG A 107 1.86 -0.38 -3.78
CA ARG A 107 3.32 -0.43 -3.89
C ARG A 107 3.94 -1.60 -3.12
N GLU A 108 3.42 -1.90 -1.94
CA GLU A 108 3.88 -3.04 -1.14
C GLU A 108 3.58 -4.36 -1.84
N VAL A 109 2.36 -4.51 -2.39
CA VAL A 109 1.96 -5.69 -3.18
C VAL A 109 2.86 -5.86 -4.39
N GLU A 110 3.12 -4.79 -5.14
CA GLU A 110 4.01 -4.82 -6.31
C GLU A 110 5.45 -5.20 -5.93
N THR A 111 5.94 -4.75 -4.78
CA THR A 111 7.28 -5.09 -4.28
C THR A 111 7.37 -6.57 -3.90
N LEU A 112 6.41 -7.06 -3.12
CA LEU A 112 6.36 -8.45 -2.69
C LEU A 112 6.17 -9.42 -3.87
N ASN A 113 5.40 -9.03 -4.89
CA ASN A 113 5.25 -9.83 -6.11
C ASN A 113 6.60 -9.98 -6.84
N LYS A 114 7.41 -8.92 -6.92
CA LYS A 114 8.75 -8.99 -7.53
C LYS A 114 9.71 -9.86 -6.74
N GLU A 115 9.68 -9.76 -5.41
CA GLU A 115 10.49 -10.61 -4.53
C GLU A 115 10.09 -12.09 -4.63
N LEU A 116 8.79 -12.35 -4.71
CA LEU A 116 8.26 -13.70 -4.91
C LEU A 116 8.71 -14.29 -6.24
N GLU A 117 8.58 -13.53 -7.33
CA GLU A 117 9.01 -13.98 -8.67
C GLU A 117 10.51 -14.32 -8.70
N SER A 118 11.35 -13.45 -8.14
CA SER A 118 12.80 -13.70 -8.03
C SER A 118 13.11 -14.94 -7.18
N SER A 119 12.35 -15.15 -6.11
CA SER A 119 12.51 -16.33 -5.24
C SER A 119 12.09 -17.62 -5.96
N LEU A 120 11.03 -17.58 -6.77
CA LEU A 120 10.59 -18.71 -7.59
C LEU A 120 11.61 -19.07 -8.67
N GLU A 121 12.20 -18.07 -9.34
CA GLU A 121 13.26 -18.30 -10.33
C GLU A 121 14.51 -18.93 -9.68
N SER A 122 14.93 -18.42 -8.53
CA SER A 122 16.04 -18.99 -7.75
C SER A 122 15.76 -20.43 -7.30
N LEU A 123 14.53 -20.71 -6.85
CA LEU A 123 14.12 -22.06 -6.48
C LEU A 123 14.20 -23.01 -7.67
N ALA A 124 13.66 -22.62 -8.83
CA ALA A 124 13.72 -23.45 -10.04
C ALA A 124 15.16 -23.77 -10.46
N GLN A 125 16.08 -22.79 -10.38
CA GLN A 125 17.49 -23.02 -10.63
C GLN A 125 18.09 -24.05 -9.65
N LYS A 126 17.80 -23.92 -8.35
CA LYS A 126 18.31 -24.86 -7.34
C LYS A 126 17.74 -26.27 -7.49
N GLU A 127 16.49 -26.40 -7.89
CA GLU A 127 15.90 -27.70 -8.19
C GLU A 127 16.58 -28.39 -9.38
N GLU A 128 17.00 -27.64 -10.40
CA GLU A 128 17.75 -28.17 -11.53
C GLU A 128 19.17 -28.58 -11.12
N GLU A 129 19.89 -27.74 -10.35
CA GLU A 129 21.20 -28.09 -9.78
C GLU A 129 21.13 -29.38 -8.95
N VAL A 130 20.09 -29.56 -8.13
CA VAL A 130 19.88 -30.79 -7.35
C VAL A 130 19.67 -32.00 -8.26
N ARG A 131 18.99 -31.82 -9.39
CA ARG A 131 18.74 -32.89 -10.36
C ARG A 131 20.04 -33.33 -11.03
N ASP A 132 20.88 -32.39 -11.46
CA ASP A 132 22.21 -32.66 -12.03
C ASP A 132 23.14 -33.34 -11.02
N MET A 133 23.14 -32.90 -9.76
CA MET A 133 23.93 -33.57 -8.73
C MET A 133 23.49 -35.02 -8.50
N LYS A 134 22.18 -35.30 -8.56
CA LYS A 134 21.65 -36.67 -8.40
C LYS A 134 22.13 -37.59 -9.53
N THR A 135 22.07 -37.15 -10.78
CA THR A 135 22.56 -37.95 -11.93
C THR A 135 24.05 -38.25 -11.79
N ARG A 136 24.85 -37.25 -11.41
CA ARG A 136 26.30 -37.41 -11.19
C ARG A 136 26.62 -38.36 -10.03
N ILE A 137 25.83 -38.34 -8.95
CA ILE A 137 25.98 -39.30 -7.84
C ILE A 137 25.73 -40.74 -8.33
N GLU A 138 24.72 -40.96 -9.17
CA GLU A 138 24.43 -42.28 -9.74
C GLU A 138 25.57 -42.78 -10.64
N GLU A 139 26.14 -41.92 -11.48
CA GLU A 139 27.32 -42.26 -12.28
C GLU A 139 28.54 -42.63 -11.44
N ILE A 140 28.82 -41.84 -10.38
CA ILE A 140 29.92 -42.13 -9.45
C ILE A 140 29.71 -43.47 -8.75
N ARG A 141 28.49 -43.76 -8.28
CA ARG A 141 28.16 -45.05 -7.65
C ARG A 141 28.42 -46.20 -8.61
N LYS A 142 27.98 -46.10 -9.87
CA LYS A 142 28.22 -47.13 -10.87
C LYS A 142 29.71 -47.38 -11.08
N ARG A 143 30.50 -46.32 -11.27
CA ARG A 143 31.96 -46.42 -11.45
C ARG A 143 32.66 -47.01 -10.23
N LEU A 144 32.20 -46.66 -9.02
CA LEU A 144 32.74 -47.20 -7.78
C LEU A 144 32.51 -48.72 -7.71
N SER A 145 31.29 -49.19 -7.98
CA SER A 145 30.98 -50.63 -7.99
C SER A 145 31.80 -51.41 -9.03
N GLU A 146 32.05 -50.85 -10.21
CA GLU A 146 32.92 -51.47 -11.22
C GLU A 146 34.37 -51.59 -10.74
N LEU A 147 34.89 -50.56 -10.07
CA LEU A 147 36.24 -50.57 -9.50
C LEU A 147 36.38 -51.55 -8.34
N GLU A 148 35.39 -51.62 -7.45
CA GLU A 148 35.36 -52.57 -6.33
C GLU A 148 35.40 -54.02 -6.83
N LEU A 149 34.62 -54.34 -7.87
CA LEU A 149 34.62 -55.67 -8.50
C LEU A 149 36.00 -56.00 -9.09
N ARG A 150 36.57 -55.06 -9.85
CA ARG A 150 37.89 -55.24 -10.48
C ARG A 150 39.00 -55.41 -9.43
N SER A 151 38.93 -54.68 -8.32
CA SER A 151 39.87 -54.82 -7.19
C SER A 151 39.80 -56.22 -6.60
N SER A 152 38.59 -56.73 -6.34
CA SER A 152 38.40 -58.09 -5.81
C SER A 152 38.97 -59.17 -6.74
N ASP A 153 38.78 -59.02 -8.05
CA ASP A 153 39.33 -59.98 -9.02
C ASP A 153 40.86 -59.91 -9.09
N LEU A 154 41.45 -58.73 -8.96
CA LEU A 154 42.90 -58.57 -8.89
C LEU A 154 43.46 -59.20 -7.62
N ASP A 155 42.80 -59.01 -6.47
CA ASP A 155 43.19 -59.65 -5.20
C ASP A 155 43.20 -61.18 -5.29
N LYS A 156 42.16 -61.77 -5.90
CA LYS A 156 42.12 -63.22 -6.18
C LYS A 156 43.28 -63.66 -7.06
N ASN A 157 43.57 -62.90 -8.13
CA ASN A 157 44.68 -63.20 -9.03
C ASN A 157 46.05 -63.11 -8.33
N ILE A 158 46.25 -62.12 -7.48
CA ILE A 158 47.46 -61.97 -6.67
C ILE A 158 47.62 -63.18 -5.74
N MET A 159 46.56 -63.62 -5.06
CA MET A 159 46.59 -64.83 -4.23
C MET A 159 46.94 -66.08 -5.04
N LEU A 160 46.35 -66.25 -6.22
CA LEU A 160 46.65 -67.38 -7.11
C LEU A 160 48.13 -67.35 -7.56
N LEU A 161 48.63 -66.21 -8.00
CA LEU A 161 50.02 -66.06 -8.42
C LEU A 161 50.98 -66.33 -7.26
N ARG A 162 50.70 -65.80 -6.07
CA ARG A 162 51.49 -66.05 -4.87
C ARG A 162 51.55 -67.54 -4.54
N SER A 163 50.42 -68.24 -4.58
CA SER A 163 50.39 -69.69 -4.36
C SER A 163 51.21 -70.48 -5.39
N LYS A 164 51.23 -70.04 -6.66
CA LYS A 164 52.07 -70.67 -7.69
C LYS A 164 53.55 -70.43 -7.43
N VAL A 165 53.91 -69.20 -7.03
CA VAL A 165 55.30 -68.86 -6.66
C VAL A 165 55.77 -69.67 -5.46
N ASP A 166 54.93 -69.79 -4.42
CA ASP A 166 55.25 -70.57 -3.21
C ASP A 166 55.44 -72.07 -3.52
N ASN A 167 54.78 -72.59 -4.56
CA ASN A 167 54.89 -73.99 -5.01
C ASN A 167 56.05 -74.23 -6.00
N LEU A 168 56.79 -73.20 -6.42
CA LEU A 168 57.97 -73.40 -7.28
C LEU A 168 59.12 -73.97 -6.44
N ASP A 169 59.37 -75.27 -6.59
CA ASP A 169 60.55 -75.91 -6.00
C ASP A 169 61.81 -75.53 -6.82
N SER A 170 62.32 -74.35 -6.50
CA SER A 170 63.54 -73.77 -7.10
C SER A 170 64.76 -74.68 -7.00
N LYS A 171 64.78 -75.64 -6.07
CA LYS A 171 65.86 -76.63 -5.94
C LYS A 171 65.79 -77.70 -7.02
N SER A 172 64.60 -78.20 -7.36
CA SER A 172 64.45 -79.26 -8.38
C SER A 172 64.71 -78.76 -9.80
N LEU A 173 64.41 -77.48 -10.10
CA LEU A 173 64.63 -76.91 -11.43
C LEU A 173 66.10 -76.60 -11.73
N LEU A 174 66.89 -76.31 -10.69
CA LEU A 174 68.33 -76.08 -10.85
C LEU A 174 69.13 -77.39 -10.91
N ASP A 175 68.64 -78.46 -10.27
CA ASP A 175 69.22 -79.81 -10.36
C ASP A 175 69.06 -80.45 -11.76
N GLU A 176 68.14 -79.98 -12.60
CA GLU A 176 68.02 -80.43 -14.01
C GLU A 176 69.04 -79.77 -14.97
N LEU A 177 69.82 -78.78 -14.50
CA LEU A 177 70.76 -78.01 -15.33
C LEU A 177 72.23 -78.44 -15.20
N VAL A 178 72.55 -79.42 -14.35
CA VAL A 178 73.90 -79.97 -14.09
C VAL A 178 73.90 -81.47 -14.32
#